data_AF-A0A126Z392-F1
#
_entry.id   AF-A0A126Z392-F1
#
_cell.length_a   1.000
_cell.length_b   1.000
_cell.length_c   1.000
_cell.angle_alpha   90.00
_cell.angle_beta   90.00
_cell.angle_gamma   90.00
#
_symmetry.space_group_name_H-M   'P 1'
#
loop_
_entity.id
_entity.type
_entity.pdbx_description
1 polymer ?
#
loop_
_entity_poly.entity_id
_entity_poly.type
_entity_poly.pdbx_seq_one_letter_code
_entity_poly.pdbx_strand_id
1 'polypeptide(L)'
;MDFKDLYRLVFGHFGLRATGQTADSATGVLSCVLYETFELQCRIDPQYNTFGAVILVGSNQATSEFFGRGVSMSLDATSVAASLDTIDRWCRLHLPQAFLEEYQRGLDTVPGQPGVRALQ
;
A
#
# COMPACT_ATOMS: atom_id res chain seq x y z
N MET A 1 -9.30 6.15 12.74
CA MET A 1 -8.07 5.34 12.68
C MET A 1 -6.90 6.25 12.98
N ASP A 2 -5.95 5.83 13.81
CA ASP A 2 -4.72 6.61 14.04
C ASP A 2 -3.59 6.20 13.07
N PHE A 3 -2.43 6.84 13.16
CA PHE A 3 -1.29 6.55 12.28
C PHE A 3 -0.74 5.12 12.48
N LYS A 4 -0.77 4.59 13.70
CA LYS A 4 -0.31 3.23 14.02
C LYS A 4 -1.25 2.18 13.45
N ASP A 5 -2.55 2.46 13.49
CA ASP A 5 -3.56 1.62 12.87
C ASP A 5 -3.43 1.65 11.34
N LEU A 6 -3.17 2.83 10.74
CA LEU A 6 -2.90 2.93 9.31
C LEU A 6 -1.65 2.12 8.92
N TYR A 7 -0.57 2.22 9.70
CA TYR A 7 0.65 1.41 9.50
C TYR A 7 0.32 -0.09 9.44
N ARG A 8 -0.42 -0.58 10.44
CA ARG A 8 -0.81 -2.00 10.50
C ARG A 8 -1.72 -2.39 9.34
N LEU A 9 -2.64 -1.52 8.96
CA LEU A 9 -3.58 -1.80 7.89
C LEU A 9 -2.87 -1.88 6.54
N VAL A 10 -2.02 -0.89 6.22
CA VAL A 10 -1.28 -0.85 4.94
C VAL A 10 -0.30 -2.01 4.84
N PHE A 11 0.59 -2.19 5.81
CA PHE A 11 1.63 -3.22 5.72
C PHE A 11 1.11 -4.62 6.03
N GLY A 12 0.02 -4.75 6.80
CA GLY A 12 -0.69 -6.01 6.95
C GLY A 12 -1.41 -6.44 5.67
N HIS A 13 -1.96 -5.49 4.91
CA HIS A 13 -2.64 -5.76 3.65
C HIS A 13 -1.69 -6.23 2.54
N PHE A 14 -0.59 -5.50 2.32
CA PHE A 14 0.36 -5.86 1.27
C PHE A 14 1.32 -6.98 1.69
N GLY A 15 1.63 -7.09 2.99
CA GLY A 15 2.54 -8.10 3.51
C GLY A 15 3.92 -8.00 2.88
N LEU A 16 4.47 -9.14 2.46
CA LEU A 16 5.79 -9.23 1.84
C LEU A 16 5.90 -8.46 0.51
N ARG A 17 4.77 -8.08 -0.10
CA ARG A 17 4.75 -7.29 -1.34
C ARG A 17 5.21 -5.84 -1.14
N ALA A 18 5.13 -5.35 0.10
CA ALA A 18 5.55 -4.01 0.47
C ALA A 18 7.00 -4.03 1.00
N THR A 19 7.96 -3.75 0.13
CA THR A 19 9.38 -3.62 0.47
C THR A 19 9.72 -2.15 0.72
N GLY A 20 10.90 -1.87 1.30
CA GLY A 20 11.36 -0.49 1.52
C GLY A 20 10.42 0.35 2.40
N GLN A 21 9.80 -0.26 3.41
CA GLN A 21 8.81 0.41 4.26
C GLN A 21 9.44 1.59 5.01
N THR A 22 8.79 2.74 4.92
CA THR A 22 9.13 3.95 5.68
C THR A 22 7.87 4.48 6.35
N ALA A 23 8.05 5.05 7.54
CA ALA A 23 6.97 5.65 8.30
C ALA A 23 7.49 6.90 8.99
N ASP A 24 6.84 8.04 8.72
CA ASP A 24 7.09 9.30 9.39
C ASP A 24 5.81 9.73 10.10
N SER A 25 5.76 9.49 11.41
CA SER A 25 4.63 9.87 12.25
C SER A 25 4.49 11.38 12.45
N ALA A 26 5.55 12.17 12.21
CA ALA A 26 5.49 13.62 12.33
C ALA A 26 4.75 14.25 11.14
N THR A 27 4.96 13.71 9.94
CA THR A 27 4.25 14.13 8.72
C THR A 27 3.00 13.30 8.43
N GLY A 28 2.79 12.20 9.16
CA GLY A 28 1.64 11.31 8.96
C GLY A 28 1.71 10.50 7.68
N VAL A 29 2.92 10.23 7.18
CA VAL A 29 3.19 9.58 5.89
C VAL A 29 3.78 8.19 6.06
N LEU A 30 3.28 7.23 5.30
CA LEU A 30 3.81 5.89 5.11
C LEU A 30 4.20 5.73 3.64
N SER A 31 5.35 5.13 3.36
CA SER A 31 5.70 4.77 1.98
C SER A 31 6.28 3.37 1.89
N CYS A 32 6.09 2.71 0.76
CA CYS A 32 6.73 1.44 0.42
C CYS A 32 6.82 1.26 -1.10
N VAL A 33 7.60 0.28 -1.52
CA VAL A 33 7.63 -0.19 -2.90
C VAL A 33 6.80 -1.46 -3.01
N LEU A 34 5.78 -1.43 -3.85
CA LEU A 34 4.94 -2.57 -4.21
C LEU A 34 5.50 -3.26 -5.45
N TYR A 35 5.61 -4.59 -5.40
CA TYR A 35 6.03 -5.41 -6.54
C TYR A 35 7.38 -4.98 -7.15
N GLU A 36 8.28 -4.43 -6.34
CA GLU A 36 9.57 -3.87 -6.77
C GLU A 36 9.46 -2.76 -7.84
N THR A 37 8.26 -2.22 -8.06
CA THR A 37 7.96 -1.36 -9.22
C THR A 37 7.28 -0.06 -8.82
N PHE A 38 6.28 -0.11 -7.94
CA PHE A 38 5.43 1.05 -7.65
C PHE A 38 5.72 1.63 -6.28
N GLU A 39 6.11 2.90 -6.22
CA GLU A 39 6.25 3.60 -4.95
C GLU A 39 4.86 4.06 -4.48
N LEU A 40 4.32 3.37 -3.48
CA LEU A 40 3.08 3.72 -2.81
C LEU A 40 3.39 4.66 -1.65
N GLN A 41 2.62 5.74 -1.57
CA GLN A 41 2.56 6.60 -0.40
C GLN A 41 1.13 6.67 0.13
N CYS A 42 0.97 6.44 1.44
CA CYS A 42 -0.28 6.61 2.17
C CYS A 42 -0.11 7.68 3.24
N ARG A 43 -1.16 8.45 3.53
CA ARG A 43 -1.10 9.48 4.56
C ARG A 43 -2.42 9.66 5.31
N ILE A 44 -2.32 10.18 6.52
CA ILE A 44 -3.43 10.83 7.22
C ILE A 44 -3.23 12.33 7.10
N ASP A 45 -4.15 13.02 6.45
CA ASP A 45 -4.16 14.48 6.43
C ASP A 45 -4.60 15.00 7.81
N PRO A 46 -3.73 15.68 8.57
CA PRO A 46 -4.05 16.13 9.92
C PRO A 46 -5.05 17.29 9.94
N GLN A 47 -5.15 18.07 8.86
CA GLN A 47 -6.04 19.23 8.78
C GLN A 47 -7.49 18.80 8.58
N TYR A 48 -7.72 17.80 7.73
CA TYR A 48 -9.06 17.33 7.39
C TYR A 48 -9.41 15.99 8.05
N ASN A 49 -8.45 15.36 8.72
CA ASN A 49 -8.57 14.01 9.26
C ASN A 49 -9.10 13.04 8.19
N THR A 50 -8.42 13.02 7.04
CA THR A 50 -8.79 12.21 5.86
C THR A 50 -7.65 11.30 5.44
N PHE A 51 -7.99 10.15 4.85
CA PHE A 51 -7.04 9.26 4.21
C PHE A 51 -6.63 9.80 2.83
N GLY A 52 -5.37 9.58 2.46
CA GLY A 52 -4.91 9.72 1.09
C GLY A 52 -3.93 8.61 0.72
N ALA A 53 -4.00 8.15 -0.53
CA ALA A 53 -3.04 7.21 -1.08
C ALA A 53 -2.73 7.55 -2.55
N VAL A 54 -1.45 7.45 -2.91
CA VAL A 54 -0.95 7.77 -4.24
C VAL A 54 0.16 6.81 -4.66
N ILE A 55 0.28 6.55 -5.95
CA ILE A 55 1.49 5.98 -6.53
C ILE A 55 2.34 7.12 -7.09
N LEU A 56 3.59 7.25 -6.63
CA LEU A 56 4.53 8.24 -7.13
C LEU A 56 5.08 7.79 -8.50
N VAL A 57 5.12 8.71 -9.46
CA VAL A 57 5.57 8.49 -10.85
C VAL A 57 6.84 9.32 -11.17
N GLY A 58 7.22 10.21 -10.26
CA GLY A 58 8.41 11.04 -10.33
C GLY A 58 8.44 12.03 -9.18
N SER A 59 9.41 12.95 -9.21
CA SER A 59 9.66 13.87 -8.09
C SER A 59 8.48 14.79 -7.72
N ASN A 60 7.60 15.10 -8.67
CA ASN A 60 6.43 15.98 -8.45
C ASN A 60 5.15 15.42 -9.09
N GLN A 61 5.13 14.13 -9.44
CA GLN A 61 4.00 13.51 -10.13
C GLN A 61 3.56 12.27 -9.37
N ALA A 62 2.26 12.16 -9.17
CA ALA A 62 1.64 11.02 -8.53
C ALA A 62 0.27 10.78 -9.15
N THR A 63 -0.18 9.53 -9.15
CA THR A 63 -1.58 9.21 -9.41
C THR A 63 -2.29 8.87 -8.12
N SER A 64 -3.39 9.55 -7.85
CA SER A 64 -4.37 9.22 -6.82
C SER A 64 -5.63 8.58 -7.42
N GLU A 65 -5.63 8.37 -8.73
CA GLU A 65 -6.76 7.83 -9.48
C GLU A 65 -6.43 6.44 -10.03
N PHE A 66 -7.29 5.48 -9.72
CA PHE A 66 -7.16 4.09 -10.08
C PHE A 66 -8.44 3.67 -10.81
N PHE A 67 -8.31 3.21 -12.06
CA PHE A 67 -9.44 2.93 -12.96
C PHE A 67 -10.38 4.13 -13.17
N GLY A 68 -9.82 5.34 -13.23
CA GLY A 68 -10.58 6.60 -13.41
C GLY A 68 -11.39 7.02 -12.19
N ARG A 69 -11.01 6.54 -11.00
CA ARG A 69 -11.68 6.84 -9.73
C ARG A 69 -10.65 7.18 -8.67
N GLY A 70 -10.92 8.22 -7.89
CA GLY A 70 -10.12 8.53 -6.70
C GLY A 70 -10.30 7.48 -5.60
N VAL A 71 -9.28 7.36 -4.74
CA VAL A 71 -9.39 6.59 -3.48
C VAL A 71 -10.38 7.23 -2.52
N SER A 72 -10.92 6.44 -1.59
CA SER A 72 -11.77 6.99 -0.52
C SER A 72 -10.96 7.97 0.34
N MET A 73 -11.55 9.09 0.72
CA MET A 73 -10.96 10.02 1.70
C MET A 73 -11.29 9.64 3.15
N SER A 74 -12.11 8.59 3.36
CA SER A 74 -12.49 8.15 4.69
C SER A 74 -11.34 7.49 5.44
N LEU A 75 -11.25 7.75 6.75
CA LEU A 75 -10.31 7.10 7.67
C LEU A 75 -10.88 5.85 8.37
N ASP A 76 -12.05 5.36 7.96
CA ASP A 76 -12.53 4.07 8.46
C ASP A 76 -11.75 2.92 7.82
N ALA A 77 -11.45 1.89 8.60
CA ALA A 77 -10.58 0.79 8.18
C ALA A 77 -11.14 0.04 6.95
N THR A 78 -12.47 -0.07 6.82
CA THR A 78 -13.11 -0.77 5.71
C THR A 78 -12.91 -0.02 4.40
N SER A 79 -13.16 1.29 4.38
CA SER A 79 -12.94 2.14 3.20
C SER A 79 -11.46 2.22 2.81
N VAL A 80 -10.56 2.27 3.79
CA VAL A 80 -9.13 2.26 3.52
C VAL A 80 -8.73 0.92 2.92
N ALA A 81 -9.12 -0.22 3.50
CA ALA A 81 -8.84 -1.54 2.96
C ALA A 81 -9.35 -1.69 1.51
N ALA A 82 -10.58 -1.25 1.21
CA ALA A 82 -11.12 -1.27 -0.14
C ALA A 82 -10.33 -0.38 -1.14
N SER A 83 -9.77 0.73 -0.66
CA SER A 83 -8.88 1.57 -1.46
C SER A 83 -7.55 0.86 -1.73
N LEU A 84 -6.99 0.17 -0.73
CA LEU A 84 -5.77 -0.64 -0.90
C LEU A 84 -5.99 -1.80 -1.88
N ASP A 85 -7.12 -2.51 -1.81
CA ASP A 85 -7.50 -3.55 -2.78
C ASP A 85 -7.55 -3.00 -4.22
N THR A 86 -8.09 -1.79 -4.37
CA THR A 86 -8.19 -1.11 -5.67
C THR A 86 -6.81 -0.79 -6.22
N ILE A 87 -5.91 -0.28 -5.39
CA ILE A 87 -4.52 0.01 -5.74
C ILE A 87 -3.78 -1.28 -6.09
N ASP A 88 -3.90 -2.32 -5.26
CA ASP A 88 -3.28 -3.63 -5.49
C ASP A 88 -3.65 -4.18 -6.87
N ARG A 89 -4.95 -4.18 -7.17
CA ARG A 89 -5.48 -4.60 -8.48
C ARG A 89 -4.94 -3.75 -9.61
N TRP A 90 -4.85 -2.44 -9.42
CA TRP A 90 -4.32 -1.52 -10.42
C TRP A 90 -2.85 -1.81 -10.71
N CYS A 91 -2.01 -1.95 -9.68
CA CYS A 91 -0.59 -2.29 -9.81
C CYS A 91 -0.41 -3.61 -10.57
N ARG A 92 -1.15 -4.67 -10.19
CA ARG A 92 -1.05 -5.98 -10.86
C ARG A 92 -1.43 -5.91 -12.34
N LEU A 93 -2.42 -5.11 -12.73
CA LEU A 93 -2.81 -4.97 -14.13
C LEU A 93 -1.79 -4.22 -14.99
N HIS A 94 -0.89 -3.44 -14.37
CA HIS A 94 0.20 -2.75 -15.07
C HIS A 94 1.46 -3.61 -15.21
N LEU A 95 1.48 -4.79 -14.60
CA LEU A 95 2.61 -5.71 -14.66
C LEU A 95 2.31 -6.87 -15.62
N PRO A 96 3.31 -7.33 -16.40
CA PRO A 96 3.18 -8.55 -17.19
C PRO A 96 2.88 -9.76 -16.31
N GLN A 97 2.03 -10.67 -16.79
CA GLN A 97 1.68 -11.90 -16.07
C GLN A 97 2.94 -12.72 -15.70
N ALA A 98 3.91 -12.84 -16.62
CA ALA A 98 5.16 -13.55 -16.37
C ALA A 98 5.99 -12.92 -15.23
N PHE A 99 5.94 -11.59 -15.08
CA PHE A 99 6.59 -10.89 -13.97
C PHE A 99 5.91 -11.25 -12.64
N LEU A 100 4.57 -11.18 -12.60
CA LEU A 100 3.81 -11.50 -11.37
C LEU A 100 4.05 -12.95 -10.92
N GLU A 101 4.13 -13.88 -11.86
CA GLU A 101 4.42 -15.29 -11.58
C GLU A 101 5.81 -15.48 -10.97
N GLU A 102 6.83 -14.85 -11.56
CA GLU A 102 8.20 -14.96 -11.03
C GLU A 102 8.34 -14.26 -9.68
N TYR A 103 7.73 -13.09 -9.53
CA TYR A 103 7.68 -12.36 -8.26
C TYR A 103 7.04 -13.22 -7.16
N GLN A 104 5.91 -13.88 -7.44
CA GLN A 104 5.25 -14.76 -6.48
C GLN A 104 6.12 -15.97 -6.11
N ARG A 105 6.79 -16.61 -7.09
CA ARG A 105 7.74 -17.70 -6.80
C ARG A 105 8.85 -17.21 -5.87
N GLY A 106 9.38 -16.01 -6.10
CA GLY A 106 10.37 -15.38 -5.23
C GLY A 106 9.87 -15.32 -3.78
N LEU A 107 8.66 -14.82 -3.56
CA LEU A 107 8.05 -14.75 -2.22
C LEU A 107 7.87 -16.12 -1.56
N ASP A 108 7.47 -17.15 -2.33
CA ASP A 108 7.25 -18.50 -1.82
C ASP A 108 8.55 -19.20 -1.38
N THR A 109 9.70 -18.75 -1.91
CA THR A 109 11.02 -19.31 -1.59
C THR A 109 11.68 -18.69 -0.36
N VAL A 110 11.14 -17.61 0.20
CA VAL A 110 11.70 -16.95 1.40
C VAL A 110 11.37 -17.78 2.65
N PRO A 111 12.34 -18.47 3.29
CA PRO A 111 12.06 -19.29 4.46
C PRO A 111 11.82 -18.42 5.70
N GLY A 112 10.70 -18.63 6.39
CA GLY A 112 10.57 -18.21 7.78
C GLY A 112 9.96 -16.84 8.09
N GLN A 113 9.15 -16.24 7.21
CA GLN A 113 8.25 -15.16 7.64
C GLN A 113 6.79 -15.56 7.41
N PRO A 114 6.07 -16.00 8.46
CA PRO A 114 4.66 -16.31 8.35
C PRO A 114 3.92 -15.04 7.97
N GLY A 115 3.10 -15.12 6.92
CA GLY A 115 1.96 -14.24 6.78
C GLY A 115 1.26 -14.18 8.14
N VAL A 116 1.21 -12.96 8.69
CA VAL A 116 0.41 -12.54 9.85
C VAL A 116 -0.06 -13.73 10.69
N ARG A 117 0.82 -14.24 11.58
CA ARG A 117 0.34 -15.06 12.69
C ARG A 117 -0.75 -14.25 13.37
N ALA A 118 -1.96 -14.79 13.35
CA ALA A 118 -3.07 -14.34 14.17
C ALA A 118 -2.53 -13.99 15.56
N LEU A 119 -2.64 -12.72 15.92
CA LEU A 119 -2.38 -12.29 17.28
C LEU A 119 -3.49 -12.91 18.14
N GLN A 120 -3.05 -13.76 19.07
CA GLN A 120 -3.81 -14.18 20.24
C GLN A 120 -4.18 -12.96 21.09
#